data_AF-A0A1L6J8Y7-F1
#
_entry.id   AF-A0A1L6J8Y7-F1
#
_cell.length_a   1.000
_cell.length_b   1.000
_cell.length_c   1.000
_cell.angle_alpha   90.00
_cell.angle_beta   90.00
_cell.angle_gamma   90.00
#
_symmetry.space_group_name_H-M   'P 1'
#
loop_
_entity.id
_entity.type
_entity.pdbx_description
1 polymer ?
#
loop_
_entity_poly.entity_id
_entity_poly.type
_entity_poly.pdbx_seq_one_letter_code
_entity_poly.pdbx_strand_id
1 'polypeptide(L)' 'MRGVTFLPDASSRFARARRLHREAANCLTLAVGQKDLAFAGELIDEAMRLTRRARELAA' A
#
# COMPACT_ATOMS: atom_id res chain seq x y z
N MET A 1 -33.06 12.46 -8.30
CA MET A 1 -31.94 11.54 -8.54
C MET A 1 -30.94 11.72 -7.40
N ARG A 2 -30.89 10.81 -6.41
CA ARG A 2 -29.92 10.87 -5.30
C ARG A 2 -28.74 9.98 -5.65
N GLY A 3 -27.55 10.56 -5.67
CA GLY A 3 -26.30 9.86 -5.94
C GLY A 3 -26.08 8.73 -4.95
N VAL A 4 -25.90 7.52 -5.47
CA VAL A 4 -25.51 6.36 -4.69
C VAL A 4 -24.03 6.53 -4.37
N THR A 5 -23.72 7.08 -3.19
CA THR A 5 -22.37 7.03 -2.64
C THR A 5 -22.04 5.57 -2.35
N PHE A 6 -21.27 4.93 -3.23
CA PHE A 6 -20.75 3.58 -3.04
C PHE A 6 -19.79 3.61 -1.84
N LEU A 7 -20.29 3.29 -0.65
CA LEU A 7 -19.45 2.99 0.50
C LEU A 7 -18.81 1.62 0.23
N PRO A 8 -17.47 1.53 0.08
CA PRO A 8 -16.83 0.25 -0.17
C PRO A 8 -17.14 -0.69 0.98
N ASP A 9 -17.66 -1.87 0.65
CA ASP A 9 -17.94 -2.90 1.65
C ASP A 9 -16.63 -3.32 2.35
N ALA A 10 -16.75 -3.87 3.57
CA ALA A 10 -15.59 -4.26 4.37
C ALA A 10 -14.68 -5.26 3.63
N SER A 11 -15.25 -6.22 2.87
CA SER A 11 -14.49 -7.19 2.07
C SER A 11 -13.64 -6.51 1.00
N SER A 12 -14.18 -5.47 0.34
CA SER A 12 -13.45 -4.63 -0.62
C SER A 12 -12.29 -3.87 0.05
N ARG A 13 -12.50 -3.32 1.26
CA ARG A 13 -11.44 -2.65 2.04
C ARG A 13 -10.31 -3.61 2.42
N PHE A 14 -10.64 -4.81 2.92
CA PHE A 14 -9.64 -5.84 3.25
C PHE A 14 -8.90 -6.35 2.00
N ALA A 15 -9.59 -6.55 0.88
CA ALA A 15 -8.95 -6.94 -0.38
C ALA A 15 -7.95 -5.88 -0.86
N ARG A 16 -8.28 -4.60 -0.72
CA ARG A 16 -7.38 -3.49 -1.02
C ARG A 16 -6.19 -3.43 -0.06
N ALA A 17 -6.42 -3.60 1.25
CA ALA A 17 -5.34 -3.64 2.24
C ALA A 17 -4.32 -4.74 1.92
N ARG A 18 -4.77 -5.94 1.52
CA ARG A 18 -3.87 -7.02 1.10
C ARG A 18 -3.04 -6.66 -0.14
N ARG A 19 -3.62 -5.97 -1.13
CA ARG A 19 -2.87 -5.53 -2.31
C ARG A 19 -1.77 -4.54 -1.93
N LEU A 20 -2.09 -3.55 -1.10
CA LEU A 20 -1.11 -2.57 -0.62
C LEU A 20 0.04 -3.23 0.16
N HIS A 21 -0.24 -4.27 0.96
CA HIS A 21 0.82 -5.04 1.63
C HIS A 21 1.75 -5.76 0.64
N ARG A 22 1.22 -6.31 -0.46
CA ARG A 22 2.04 -6.93 -1.51
C ARG A 22 2.90 -5.89 -2.22
N GLU A 23 2.34 -4.74 -2.54
CA GLU A 23 3.07 -3.63 -3.16
C GLU A 23 4.20 -3.13 -2.25
N ALA A 24 3.94 -2.99 -0.95
CA ALA A 24 4.97 -2.63 0.03
C ALA A 24 6.11 -3.67 0.08
N ALA A 25 5.77 -4.97 0.07
CA ALA A 25 6.78 -6.04 0.02
C ALA A 25 7.62 -6.00 -1.27
N ASN A 26 7.00 -5.64 -2.41
CA ASN A 26 7.71 -5.47 -3.66
C ASN A 26 8.70 -4.30 -3.60
N CYS A 27 8.29 -3.15 -3.03
CA CYS A 27 9.19 -2.00 -2.82
C CYS A 27 10.42 -2.40 -2.01
N LEU A 28 10.24 -3.13 -0.91
CA LEU A 28 11.37 -3.62 -0.10
C LEU A 28 12.25 -4.61 -0.87
N THR A 29 11.65 -5.49 -1.66
CA THR A 29 12.39 -6.46 -2.49
C THR A 29 13.29 -5.74 -3.51
N LEU A 30 12.78 -4.69 -4.15
CA LEU A 30 13.55 -3.88 -5.08
C LEU A 30 14.67 -3.10 -4.38
N ALA A 31 14.41 -2.60 -3.16
CA ALA A 31 15.39 -1.81 -2.41
C ALA A 31 16.65 -2.62 -2.02
N VAL A 32 16.50 -3.89 -1.64
CA VAL A 32 17.60 -4.75 -1.14
C VAL A 32 18.74 -4.94 -2.15
N GLY A 33 18.44 -4.86 -3.45
CA GLY A 33 19.43 -5.01 -4.53
C GLY A 33 19.97 -3.70 -5.10
N GLN A 34 19.50 -2.56 -4.60
CA GLN A 34 19.71 -1.29 -5.27
C GLN A 34 21.03 -0.62 -4.87
N LYS A 35 21.81 -0.20 -5.87
CA LYS A 35 23.09 0.50 -5.66
C LYS A 35 22.91 2.00 -5.42
N ASP A 36 21.85 2.57 -5.97
CA ASP A 36 21.45 3.94 -5.72
C ASP A 36 20.72 4.03 -4.36
N LEU A 37 21.41 4.56 -3.36
CA LEU A 37 20.90 4.68 -2.00
C LEU A 37 19.73 5.65 -1.88
N ALA A 38 19.67 6.68 -2.73
CA ALA A 38 18.56 7.63 -2.72
C ALA A 38 17.29 6.93 -3.21
N PHE A 39 17.38 6.22 -4.34
CA PHE A 39 16.26 5.44 -4.86
C PHE A 39 15.84 4.30 -3.93
N ALA A 40 16.80 3.63 -3.27
CA ALA A 40 16.48 2.64 -2.25
C ALA A 40 15.69 3.26 -1.07
N GLY A 41 16.06 4.48 -0.66
CA GLY A 41 15.33 5.26 0.34
C GLY A 41 13.89 5.54 -0.08
N GLU A 42 13.68 6.02 -1.31
CA GLU A 42 12.34 6.28 -1.86
C GLU A 42 11.44 5.03 -1.84
N LEU A 43 11.99 3.87 -2.17
CA LEU A 43 11.26 2.59 -2.12
C LEU A 43 10.87 2.21 -0.69
N ILE A 44 11.75 2.44 0.29
CA ILE A 44 11.47 2.16 1.70
C ILE A 44 10.37 3.09 2.22
N ASP A 45 10.46 4.39 1.91
CA ASP A 45 9.44 5.38 2.30
C ASP A 45 8.07 5.03 1.70
N GLU A 46 8.06 4.62 0.44
CA GLU A 46 6.84 4.17 -0.24
C GLU A 46 6.27 2.89 0.40
N ALA A 47 7.10 1.91 0.75
CA ALA A 47 6.67 0.72 1.47
C ALA A 47 6.01 1.05 2.81
N MET A 48 6.57 2.02 3.55
CA MET A 48 6.00 2.51 4.80
C MET A 48 4.65 3.22 4.58
N ARG A 49 4.54 4.04 3.53
CA ARG A 49 3.30 4.74 3.16
C ARG A 49 2.19 3.75 2.82
N LEU A 50 2.47 2.76 1.97
CA LEU A 50 1.53 1.71 1.58
C LEU A 50 1.09 0.87 2.79
N THR A 51 2.01 0.53 3.69
CA THR A 51 1.71 -0.24 4.90
C THR A 51 0.81 0.54 5.87
N ARG A 52 1.04 1.83 6.08
CA ARG A 52 0.13 2.68 6.88
C ARG A 52 -1.27 2.69 6.28
N ARG A 53 -1.37 2.91 4.96
CA ARG A 53 -2.68 2.93 4.29
C ARG A 53 -3.40 1.59 4.35
N ALA A 54 -2.68 0.48 4.26
CA ALA A 54 -3.25 -0.86 4.41
C ALA A 54 -3.86 -1.05 5.80
N ARG A 55 -3.16 -0.60 6.86
CA ARG A 55 -3.65 -0.66 8.25
C ARG A 55 -4.92 0.18 8.44
N GLU A 56 -4.95 1.40 7.90
CA GLU A 56 -6.15 2.26 7.94
C GLU A 56 -7.37 1.62 7.26
N LEU A 57 -7.16 0.85 6.19
CA LEU A 57 -8.24 0.17 5.48
C LEU A 57 -8.71 -1.11 6.17
N ALA A 58 -7.86 -1.73 6.98
CA ALA A 58 -8.16 -2.94 7.74
C ALA A 58 -8.76 -2.68 9.14
N ALA A 59 -8.77 -1.41 9.57
CA ALA A 59 -9.48 -0.95 10.78
C ALA A 59 -11.00 -0.79 10.52
#